data_AF-A0AAE8WYS8-F1
#
_entry.id   AF-A0AAE8WYS8-F1
#
_cell.length_a   1.000
_cell.length_b   1.000
_cell.length_c   1.000
_cell.angle_alpha   90.00
_cell.angle_beta   90.00
_cell.angle_gamma   90.00
#
_symmetry.space_group_name_H-M   'P 1'
#
loop_
_entity.id
_entity.type
_entity.pdbx_description
1 polymer ?
#
loop_
_entity_poly.entity_id
_entity_poly.type
_entity_poly.pdbx_seq_one_letter_code
_entity_poly.pdbx_strand_id
1 'polypeptide(L)'
;MVYENELWHSFLLRSQIMYNLSNCRNIISKHGALRYDAFPRFELIDMYKLHSLQDIYDILATRNGYILTSNIVSLSSGVYGYFNAVEDACRKNFHITNSYPLVNISNIRYCHKCIVEDIHSKGIGYLRHRWLFESKCAVHSTSLYEVCFDNYLNAVKGLSDLII
;
A
#
# COMPACT_ATOMS: atom_id res chain seq x y z
N MET A 1 -2.60 -6.34 -11.90
CA MET A 1 -4.03 -6.23 -11.52
C MET A 1 -4.16 -5.46 -10.22
N VAL A 2 -5.09 -4.51 -10.15
CA VAL A 2 -5.49 -3.76 -8.94
C VAL A 2 -6.75 -4.42 -8.39
N TYR A 3 -6.83 -4.68 -7.09
CA TYR A 3 -8.02 -5.27 -6.49
C TYR A 3 -8.95 -4.23 -5.88
N GLU A 4 -10.24 -4.58 -5.85
CA GLU A 4 -11.27 -3.73 -5.28
C GLU A 4 -10.97 -3.39 -3.82
N ASN A 5 -11.02 -2.10 -3.48
CA ASN A 5 -10.72 -1.57 -2.15
C ASN A 5 -9.29 -1.90 -1.65
N GLU A 6 -8.34 -2.26 -2.52
CA GLU A 6 -6.96 -2.55 -2.11
C GLU A 6 -6.29 -1.33 -1.48
N LEU A 7 -5.66 -1.53 -0.31
CA LEU A 7 -4.87 -0.50 0.35
C LEU A 7 -3.57 -0.27 -0.44
N TRP A 8 -3.15 0.98 -0.63
CA TRP A 8 -1.91 1.31 -1.34
C TRP A 8 -0.68 0.54 -0.83
N HIS A 9 -0.51 0.44 0.48
CA HIS A 9 0.58 -0.34 1.09
C HIS A 9 0.53 -1.81 0.68
N SER A 10 -0.66 -2.39 0.60
CA SER A 10 -0.86 -3.76 0.16
C SER A 10 -0.49 -3.92 -1.30
N PHE A 11 -0.91 -2.99 -2.15
CA PHE A 11 -0.60 -3.01 -3.58
C PHE A 11 0.92 -2.92 -3.81
N LEU A 12 1.60 -2.01 -3.13
CA LEU A 12 3.06 -1.89 -3.17
C LEU A 12 3.76 -3.16 -2.66
N LEU A 13 3.32 -3.69 -1.51
CA LEU A 13 3.96 -4.83 -0.86
C LEU A 13 3.84 -6.07 -1.72
N ARG A 14 2.63 -6.34 -2.22
CA ARG A 14 2.34 -7.44 -3.12
C ARG A 14 3.16 -7.36 -4.40
N SER A 15 3.26 -6.17 -4.99
CA SER A 15 4.08 -5.95 -6.18
C SER A 15 5.56 -6.24 -5.89
N GLN A 16 6.09 -5.81 -4.75
CA GLN A 16 7.47 -6.13 -4.36
C GLN A 16 7.71 -7.62 -4.13
N ILE A 17 6.77 -8.30 -3.48
CA ILE A 17 6.81 -9.75 -3.27
C ILE A 17 6.85 -10.48 -4.62
N MET A 18 5.94 -10.14 -5.54
CA MET A 18 5.86 -10.78 -6.87
C MET A 18 7.15 -10.64 -7.68
N TYR A 19 7.88 -9.54 -7.51
CA TYR A 19 9.15 -9.27 -8.18
C TYR A 19 10.39 -9.60 -7.32
N ASN A 20 10.22 -10.35 -6.22
CA ASN A 20 11.30 -10.77 -5.31
C ASN A 20 12.14 -9.61 -4.74
N LEU A 21 11.53 -8.45 -4.50
CA LEU A 21 12.19 -7.28 -3.90
C LEU A 21 12.08 -7.32 -2.37
N SER A 22 13.17 -7.72 -1.71
CA SER A 22 13.23 -7.95 -0.27
C SER A 22 13.19 -6.69 0.61
N ASN A 23 13.59 -5.53 0.06
CA ASN A 23 13.62 -4.28 0.81
C ASN A 23 12.27 -3.55 0.75
N CYS A 24 11.53 -3.58 1.85
CA CYS A 24 10.20 -2.96 2.01
C CYS A 24 10.26 -1.65 2.83
N ARG A 25 11.42 -0.98 2.93
CA ARG A 25 11.58 0.26 3.73
C ARG A 25 10.80 1.45 3.21
N ASN A 26 10.38 1.40 1.96
CA ASN A 26 9.46 2.34 1.32
C ASN A 26 7.99 2.10 1.73
N ILE A 27 7.68 0.99 2.41
CA ILE A 27 6.32 0.62 2.85
C ILE A 27 6.23 0.46 4.36
N ILE A 28 7.28 -0.08 5.00
CA ILE A 28 7.29 -0.48 6.41
C ILE A 28 8.38 0.32 7.14
N SER A 29 8.00 0.94 8.24
CA SER A 29 8.89 1.72 9.10
C SER A 29 9.84 0.84 9.90
N LYS A 30 10.82 1.45 10.58
CA LYS A 30 11.70 0.72 11.51
C LYS A 30 10.97 0.07 12.68
N HIS A 31 9.82 0.62 13.05
CA HIS A 31 8.98 0.18 14.16
C HIS A 31 7.88 -0.79 13.73
N GLY A 32 7.96 -1.39 12.54
CA GLY A 32 6.98 -2.38 12.09
C GLY A 32 5.63 -1.82 11.62
N ALA A 33 5.38 -0.52 11.77
CA ALA A 33 4.18 0.15 11.25
C ALA A 33 4.25 0.39 9.73
N LEU A 34 3.09 0.39 9.05
CA LEU A 34 3.00 0.83 7.65
C LEU A 34 3.26 2.34 7.57
N ARG A 35 4.13 2.73 6.65
CA ARG A 35 4.60 4.09 6.50
C ARG A 35 3.52 5.00 5.97
N TYR A 36 3.32 6.12 6.63
CA TYR A 36 2.45 7.17 6.11
C TYR A 36 2.87 7.63 4.70
N ASP A 37 4.17 7.82 4.50
CA ASP A 37 4.79 8.30 3.27
C ASP A 37 5.18 7.15 2.33
N ALA A 38 4.40 6.07 2.28
CA ALA A 38 4.75 4.93 1.44
C ALA A 38 4.80 5.29 -0.05
N PHE A 39 5.87 4.89 -0.74
CA PHE A 39 6.12 5.28 -2.14
C PHE A 39 6.56 4.07 -2.98
N PRO A 40 6.36 4.09 -4.32
CA PRO A 40 6.71 2.96 -5.17
C PRO A 40 8.23 2.84 -5.31
N ARG A 41 8.72 1.61 -5.40
CA ARG A 41 10.11 1.32 -5.75
C ARG A 41 10.38 1.73 -7.18
N PHE A 42 11.54 2.36 -7.42
CA PHE A 42 11.98 2.78 -8.74
C PHE A 42 11.91 1.63 -9.75
N GLU A 43 12.33 0.44 -9.33
CA GLU A 43 12.36 -0.78 -10.14
C GLU A 43 10.98 -1.25 -10.61
N LEU A 44 9.90 -0.76 -9.98
CA LEU A 44 8.52 -1.14 -10.28
C LEU A 44 7.69 0.00 -10.88
N ILE A 45 8.27 1.19 -11.08
CA ILE A 45 7.52 2.36 -11.59
C ILE A 45 6.86 2.06 -12.92
N ASP A 46 7.59 1.49 -13.88
CA ASP A 46 7.04 1.19 -15.21
C ASP A 46 5.92 0.17 -15.12
N MET A 47 6.02 -0.81 -14.21
CA MET A 47 4.96 -1.78 -13.97
C MET A 47 3.69 -1.09 -13.47
N TYR A 48 3.79 -0.14 -12.53
CA TYR A 48 2.62 0.61 -12.06
C TYR A 48 1.98 1.45 -13.18
N LYS A 49 2.79 2.01 -14.10
CA LYS A 49 2.32 2.77 -15.26
C LYS A 49 1.58 1.91 -16.30
N LEU A 50 1.67 0.58 -16.26
CA LEU A 50 0.92 -0.33 -17.15
C LEU A 50 -0.56 -0.48 -16.76
N HIS A 51 -0.93 -0.10 -15.54
CA HIS A 51 -2.31 -0.17 -15.08
C HIS A 51 -3.17 0.95 -15.66
N SER A 52 -4.49 0.74 -15.68
CA SER A 52 -5.40 1.80 -16.11
C SER A 52 -5.28 3.00 -15.17
N LEU A 53 -5.39 4.20 -15.74
CA LEU A 53 -5.32 5.43 -14.97
C LEU A 53 -6.39 5.47 -13.86
N GLN A 54 -7.58 4.93 -14.13
CA GLN A 54 -8.65 4.86 -13.14
C GLN A 54 -8.32 3.93 -11.98
N ASP A 55 -7.77 2.73 -12.23
CA ASP A 55 -7.42 1.79 -11.17
C ASP A 55 -6.37 2.37 -10.21
N ILE A 56 -5.33 2.99 -10.77
CA ILE A 56 -4.30 3.62 -9.95
C ILE A 56 -4.85 4.85 -9.24
N TYR A 57 -5.67 5.66 -9.93
CA TYR A 57 -6.36 6.77 -9.29
C TYR A 57 -7.18 6.27 -8.11
N ASP A 58 -7.96 5.20 -8.26
CA ASP A 58 -8.82 4.67 -7.19
C ASP A 58 -7.99 4.16 -6.01
N ILE A 59 -6.87 3.46 -6.22
CA ILE A 59 -5.99 3.07 -5.11
C ILE A 59 -5.38 4.31 -4.43
N LEU A 60 -4.89 5.28 -5.21
CA LEU A 60 -4.24 6.48 -4.64
C LEU A 60 -5.25 7.46 -4.02
N ALA A 61 -6.50 7.47 -4.50
CA ALA A 61 -7.56 8.41 -4.16
C ALA A 61 -8.67 7.81 -3.30
N THR A 62 -8.64 6.51 -2.96
CA THR A 62 -9.47 5.94 -1.88
C THR A 62 -9.40 6.92 -0.73
N ARG A 63 -10.54 7.50 -0.33
CA ARG A 63 -10.69 8.86 0.24
C ARG A 63 -9.88 9.26 1.49
N ASN A 64 -8.98 8.41 1.99
CA ASN A 64 -7.95 8.71 3.01
C ASN A 64 -6.54 8.23 2.58
N GLY A 65 -6.35 7.99 1.29
CA GLY A 65 -5.11 7.62 0.61
C GLY A 65 -4.19 8.82 0.60
N TYR A 66 -3.40 8.90 1.66
CA TYR A 66 -2.49 9.96 2.08
C TYR A 66 -1.45 10.50 1.07
N ILE A 67 -1.51 10.05 -0.18
CA ILE A 67 -0.49 10.31 -1.19
C ILE A 67 -0.92 11.39 -2.17
N LEU A 68 -2.23 11.52 -2.42
CA LEU A 68 -2.77 12.63 -3.19
C LEU A 68 -3.43 13.62 -2.24
N THR A 69 -2.62 14.43 -1.55
CA THR A 69 -3.15 15.72 -1.10
C THR A 69 -3.65 16.47 -2.34
N SER A 70 -4.66 17.33 -2.17
CA SER A 70 -5.29 18.13 -3.23
C SER A 70 -4.29 18.85 -4.17
N ASN A 71 -3.04 19.04 -3.75
CA ASN A 71 -1.97 19.64 -4.56
C ASN A 71 -1.38 18.70 -5.63
N ILE A 72 -1.36 17.38 -5.48
CA ILE A 72 -0.90 16.50 -6.58
C ILE A 72 -1.98 16.37 -7.68
N VAL A 73 -3.26 16.50 -7.31
CA VAL A 73 -4.37 16.61 -8.26
C VAL A 73 -4.25 17.87 -9.14
N SER A 74 -3.48 18.88 -8.70
CA SER A 74 -3.16 20.08 -9.49
C SER A 74 -1.93 19.95 -10.39
N LEU A 75 -1.21 18.82 -10.40
CA LEU A 75 -0.20 18.58 -11.42
C LEU A 75 -0.90 18.33 -12.76
N SER A 76 -0.46 19.03 -13.81
CA SER A 76 -0.98 18.96 -15.17
C SER A 76 -1.00 17.54 -15.80
N SER A 77 -0.42 16.55 -15.13
CA SER A 77 -0.27 15.15 -15.58
C SER A 77 -0.95 14.11 -14.68
N GLY A 78 -1.69 14.53 -13.63
CA GLY A 78 -2.45 13.62 -12.76
C GLY A 78 -1.61 12.52 -12.10
N VAL A 79 -2.14 11.29 -12.04
CA VAL A 79 -1.48 10.09 -11.46
C VAL A 79 -0.11 9.81 -12.08
N TYR A 80 0.08 10.06 -13.38
CA TYR A 80 1.39 9.88 -14.01
C TYR A 80 2.41 10.91 -13.54
N GLY A 81 1.96 12.12 -13.18
CA GLY A 81 2.79 13.14 -12.54
C GLY A 81 3.38 12.66 -11.22
N TYR A 82 2.62 11.89 -10.43
CA TYR A 82 3.12 11.26 -9.21
C TYR A 82 4.27 10.29 -9.50
N PHE A 83 4.09 9.34 -10.42
CA PHE A 83 5.15 8.39 -10.75
C PHE A 83 6.38 9.05 -11.37
N ASN A 84 6.19 10.03 -12.25
CA ASN A 84 7.30 10.78 -12.83
C ASN A 84 8.07 11.57 -11.76
N ALA A 85 7.39 12.14 -10.76
CA ALA A 85 8.03 12.83 -9.65
C ALA A 85 8.83 11.86 -8.75
N VAL A 86 8.27 10.68 -8.45
CA VAL A 86 9.00 9.63 -7.71
C VAL A 86 10.22 9.17 -8.51
N GLU A 87 10.07 8.97 -9.81
CA GLU A 87 11.14 8.57 -10.71
C GLU A 87 12.28 9.60 -10.75
N ASP A 88 11.94 10.88 -10.91
CA ASP A 88 12.90 11.99 -10.89
C ASP A 88 13.62 12.10 -9.54
N ALA A 89 12.88 11.99 -8.44
CA ALA A 89 13.44 12.00 -7.10
C ALA A 89 14.42 10.83 -6.88
N CYS A 90 14.06 9.61 -7.30
CA CYS A 90 14.95 8.45 -7.22
C CYS A 90 16.23 8.65 -8.05
N ARG A 91 16.12 9.13 -9.30
CA ARG A 91 17.28 9.38 -10.17
C ARG A 91 18.22 10.44 -9.60
N LYS A 92 17.67 11.43 -8.89
CA LYS A 92 18.43 12.52 -8.26
C LYS A 92 18.85 12.22 -6.81
N ASN A 93 18.58 11.02 -6.29
CA ASN A 93 18.80 10.64 -4.89
C ASN A 93 18.15 11.61 -3.89
N PHE A 94 16.99 12.16 -4.23
CA PHE A 94 16.22 12.99 -3.32
C PHE A 94 15.48 12.13 -2.29
N HIS A 95 15.46 12.62 -1.06
CA HIS A 95 14.61 12.05 -0.04
C HIS A 95 13.16 12.44 -0.30
N ILE A 96 12.34 11.44 -0.64
CA ILE A 96 10.90 11.60 -0.74
C ILE A 96 10.33 11.62 0.68
N THR A 97 9.81 12.76 1.08
CA THR A 97 9.11 12.93 2.36
C THR A 97 7.77 13.59 2.09
N ASN A 98 6.71 13.07 2.71
CA ASN A 98 5.41 13.72 2.65
C ASN A 98 5.38 14.89 3.64
N SER A 99 4.85 16.05 3.23
CA SER A 99 4.95 17.31 3.99
C SER A 99 3.93 17.44 5.13
N TYR A 100 2.95 16.52 5.20
CA TYR A 100 1.95 16.52 6.26
C TYR A 100 2.39 15.69 7.47
N PRO A 101 2.26 16.22 8.71
CA PRO A 101 2.66 15.53 9.92
C PRO A 101 1.62 14.47 10.29
N LEU A 102 1.75 13.28 9.71
CA LEU A 102 0.81 12.20 9.94
C LEU A 102 1.54 10.91 10.36
N VAL A 103 0.82 10.16 11.20
CA VAL A 103 1.36 9.02 11.94
C VAL A 103 1.29 7.75 11.10
N ASN A 104 2.33 6.92 11.19
CA ASN A 104 2.33 5.60 10.58
C ASN A 104 1.15 4.74 11.08
N ILE A 105 0.68 3.80 10.25
CA ILE A 105 -0.40 2.88 10.61
C ILE A 105 0.22 1.70 11.37
N SER A 106 0.18 1.77 12.70
CA SER A 106 0.72 0.72 13.57
C SER A 106 -0.22 -0.47 13.75
N ASN A 107 -1.53 -0.21 13.77
CA ASN A 107 -2.55 -1.22 14.01
C ASN A 107 -3.13 -1.65 12.67
N ILE A 108 -2.68 -2.81 12.18
CA ILE A 108 -3.08 -3.34 10.89
C ILE A 108 -4.27 -4.26 11.12
N ARG A 109 -5.42 -3.90 10.54
CA ARG A 109 -6.64 -4.70 10.63
C ARG A 109 -6.92 -5.48 9.37
N TYR A 110 -7.41 -6.70 9.53
CA TYR A 110 -7.77 -7.55 8.39
C TYR A 110 -8.83 -8.59 8.74
N CYS A 111 -9.50 -9.10 7.71
CA CYS A 111 -10.37 -10.27 7.84
C CYS A 111 -9.64 -11.50 7.33
N HIS A 112 -9.33 -12.45 8.22
CA HIS A 112 -8.64 -13.69 7.84
C HIS A 112 -9.41 -14.50 6.77
N LYS A 113 -10.75 -14.57 6.87
CA LYS A 113 -11.58 -15.26 5.86
C LYS A 113 -11.46 -14.62 4.47
N CYS A 114 -11.55 -13.29 4.37
CA CYS A 114 -11.33 -12.60 3.09
C CYS A 114 -9.95 -12.91 2.51
N ILE A 115 -8.90 -12.87 3.34
CA ILE A 115 -7.54 -13.15 2.89
C ILE A 115 -7.44 -14.58 2.32
N VAL A 116 -7.96 -15.57 3.03
CA VAL A 116 -7.96 -16.98 2.57
C VAL A 116 -8.75 -17.14 1.27
N GLU A 117 -9.91 -16.50 1.14
CA GLU A 117 -10.72 -16.50 -0.07
C GLU A 117 -10.00 -15.81 -1.24
N ASP A 118 -9.30 -14.70 -0.98
CA ASP A 118 -8.50 -13.99 -1.97
C ASP A 118 -7.33 -14.86 -2.44
N ILE A 119 -6.59 -15.50 -1.53
CA ILE A 119 -5.51 -16.43 -1.88
C ILE A 119 -6.05 -17.59 -2.74
N HIS A 120 -7.17 -18.19 -2.34
CA HIS A 120 -7.76 -19.30 -3.09
C HIS A 120 -8.25 -18.88 -4.50
N SER A 121 -8.86 -17.70 -4.63
CA SER A 121 -9.46 -17.26 -5.90
C SER A 121 -8.52 -16.49 -6.83
N LYS A 122 -7.53 -15.78 -6.28
CA LYS A 122 -6.63 -14.86 -6.99
C LYS A 122 -5.16 -15.29 -6.93
N GLY A 123 -4.85 -16.31 -6.12
CA GLY A 123 -3.47 -16.75 -5.83
C GLY A 123 -2.73 -15.86 -4.85
N ILE A 124 -3.38 -14.80 -4.32
CA ILE A 124 -2.74 -13.83 -3.45
C ILE A 124 -3.77 -13.06 -2.61
N GLY A 125 -3.43 -12.79 -1.35
CA GLY A 125 -4.20 -11.97 -0.43
C GLY A 125 -3.94 -10.48 -0.62
N TYR A 126 -4.78 -9.63 -0.03
CA TYR A 126 -4.51 -8.19 0.04
C TYR A 126 -5.28 -7.52 1.17
N LEU A 127 -4.69 -6.46 1.74
CA LEU A 127 -5.33 -5.62 2.73
C LEU A 127 -6.26 -4.63 2.05
N ARG A 128 -7.44 -4.42 2.64
CA ARG A 128 -8.44 -3.49 2.13
C ARG A 128 -8.38 -2.15 2.87
N HIS A 129 -8.49 -1.05 2.14
CA HIS A 129 -8.47 0.32 2.69
C HIS A 129 -9.54 0.53 3.77
N ARG A 130 -10.76 0.00 3.58
CA ARG A 130 -11.86 0.12 4.55
C ARG A 130 -11.52 -0.43 5.95
N TRP A 131 -10.65 -1.43 6.04
CA TRP A 131 -10.27 -2.04 7.32
C TRP A 131 -9.50 -1.09 8.24
N LEU A 132 -8.96 0.01 7.71
CA LEU A 132 -8.37 1.07 8.54
C LEU A 132 -9.42 1.77 9.43
N PHE A 133 -10.67 1.81 8.99
CA PHE A 133 -11.75 2.58 9.63
C PHE A 133 -12.85 1.71 10.23
N GLU A 134 -12.94 0.45 9.81
CA GLU A 134 -13.96 -0.49 10.26
C GLU A 134 -13.45 -1.38 11.40
N SER A 135 -14.37 -1.87 12.23
CA SER A 135 -14.11 -2.90 13.24
C SER A 135 -14.63 -4.28 12.84
N LYS A 136 -15.46 -4.37 11.80
CA LYS A 136 -16.07 -5.59 11.29
C LYS A 136 -15.86 -5.72 9.79
N CYS A 137 -15.73 -6.96 9.32
CA CYS A 137 -15.70 -7.26 7.89
C CYS A 137 -17.09 -7.09 7.28
N ALA A 138 -17.22 -6.26 6.25
CA ALA A 138 -18.48 -6.09 5.52
C ALA A 138 -18.98 -7.36 4.79
N VAL A 139 -18.07 -8.31 4.49
CA VAL A 139 -18.43 -9.56 3.77
C VAL A 139 -18.86 -10.66 4.75
N HIS A 140 -18.10 -10.85 5.83
CA HIS A 140 -18.32 -11.98 6.77
C HIS A 140 -19.04 -11.58 8.05
N SER A 141 -19.30 -10.28 8.27
CA SER A 141 -19.87 -9.72 9.50
C SER A 141 -19.12 -10.05 10.80
N THR A 142 -17.87 -10.54 10.71
CA THR A 142 -17.01 -10.86 11.85
C THR A 142 -16.12 -9.68 12.22
N SER A 143 -15.70 -9.58 13.49
CA SER A 143 -14.67 -8.62 13.90
C SER A 143 -13.38 -8.80 13.08
N LEU A 144 -12.73 -7.68 12.75
CA LEU A 144 -11.41 -7.73 12.11
C LEU A 144 -10.35 -8.14 13.13
N TYR A 145 -9.41 -8.95 12.68
CA TYR A 145 -8.18 -9.21 13.41
C TYR A 145 -7.36 -7.93 13.42
N GLU A 146 -6.65 -7.67 14.51
CA GLU A 146 -5.73 -6.55 14.64
C GLU A 146 -4.34 -7.09 14.97
N VAL A 147 -3.34 -6.64 14.23
CA VAL A 147 -1.93 -6.98 14.47
C VAL A 147 -1.09 -5.71 14.54
N CYS A 148 -0.18 -5.70 15.50
CA CYS A 148 0.86 -4.70 15.65
C CYS A 148 2.21 -5.41 15.62
N PHE A 149 3.20 -4.79 14.99
CA PHE A 149 4.55 -5.33 14.93
C PHE A 149 5.50 -4.39 15.65
N ASP A 150 6.45 -4.95 16.40
CA ASP A 150 7.41 -4.15 17.17
C ASP A 150 8.64 -3.72 16.35
N ASN A 151 8.87 -4.38 15.20
CA ASN A 151 10.02 -4.12 14.36
C ASN A 151 9.76 -4.45 12.89
N TYR A 152 10.64 -3.90 12.04
CA TYR A 152 10.61 -4.07 10.59
C TYR A 152 10.63 -5.54 10.13
N LEU A 153 11.48 -6.39 10.70
CA LEU A 153 11.64 -7.77 10.22
C LEU A 153 10.38 -8.60 10.48
N ASN A 154 9.80 -8.46 11.68
CA ASN A 154 8.55 -9.11 12.04
C ASN A 154 7.39 -8.63 11.17
N ALA A 155 7.33 -7.33 10.88
CA ALA A 155 6.31 -6.77 10.00
C ALA A 155 6.43 -7.29 8.56
N VAL A 156 7.64 -7.30 7.99
CA VAL A 156 7.87 -7.86 6.64
C VAL A 156 7.44 -9.32 6.60
N LYS A 157 7.90 -10.14 7.55
CA LYS A 157 7.54 -11.56 7.60
C LYS A 157 6.04 -11.76 7.78
N GLY A 158 5.45 -11.16 8.81
CA GLY A 158 4.03 -11.35 9.13
C GLY A 158 3.08 -10.85 8.04
N LEU A 159 3.41 -9.76 7.36
CA LEU A 159 2.60 -9.27 6.23
C LEU A 159 2.82 -10.11 4.97
N SER A 160 4.03 -10.64 4.74
CA SER A 160 4.27 -11.54 3.61
C SER A 160 3.54 -12.86 3.80
N ASP A 161 3.66 -13.47 4.99
CA ASP A 161 2.96 -14.71 5.38
C ASP A 161 1.43 -14.55 5.38
N LEU A 162 0.92 -13.32 5.54
CA LEU A 162 -0.51 -13.03 5.45
C LEU A 162 -1.00 -12.96 4.00
N ILE A 163 -0.16 -12.52 3.07
CA ILE A 163 -0.55 -12.20 1.70
C ILE A 163 -0.27 -13.36 0.73
N ILE A 164 0.66 -14.25 1.05
CA ILE A 164 1.08 -15.40 0.24
C ILE A 164 0.64 -16.69 0.93
#